data_AF-A0A8X8YU52-F1
#
_entry.id   AF-A0A8X8YU52-F1
#
_cell.length_a   1.000
_cell.length_b   1.000
_cell.length_c   1.000
_cell.angle_alpha   90.00
_cell.angle_beta   90.00
_cell.angle_gamma   90.00
#
_symmetry.space_group_name_H-M   'P 1'
#
loop_
_entity.id
_entity.type
_entity.pdbx_description
1 polymer ?
#
loop_
_entity_poly.entity_id
_entity_poly.type
_entity_poly.pdbx_seq_one_letter_code
_entity_poly.pdbx_strand_id
1 'polypeptide(L)'
;MRWTQPSNLAQIIKMHDKVEYVLDKPIGVIPNKESLEFATFDVEAHQKHIDNASDAQCVMLSSMSLELQRQHEHMFPYEMLKHLESLYASQAQTMEYEILRDLFKCKLHDGSNVSEHVLKMIGLIERLASIGTVFPANVSTNLILQSLPSSFENFIVNFNMNNTKVGLPELHNRLKTYESSTAKVKFVLMVSSSAKYSK
;
A
#
# COMPACT_ATOMS: atom_id res chain seq x y z
N MET A 1 -10.79 -7.01 6.20
CA MET A 1 -9.63 -7.18 7.11
C MET A 1 -9.17 -5.85 7.70
N ARG A 2 -10.06 -4.95 8.16
CA ARG A 2 -9.61 -3.72 8.85
C ARG A 2 -9.20 -4.01 10.30
N TRP A 3 -9.82 -4.98 10.97
CA TRP A 3 -9.71 -5.20 12.43
C TRP A 3 -8.40 -5.82 12.93
N THR A 4 -7.54 -6.35 12.05
CA THR A 4 -6.28 -7.01 12.46
C THR A 4 -5.08 -6.07 12.50
N GLN A 5 -5.24 -4.80 12.12
CA GLN A 5 -4.15 -3.82 12.14
C GLN A 5 -3.71 -3.50 13.58
N PRO A 6 -2.41 -3.35 13.86
CA PRO A 6 -1.90 -3.05 15.21
C PRO A 6 -2.54 -1.80 15.82
N SER A 7 -2.79 -0.78 15.00
CA SER A 7 -3.47 0.46 15.41
C SER A 7 -4.88 0.22 15.93
N ASN A 8 -5.61 -0.75 15.37
CA ASN A 8 -6.97 -1.05 15.77
C ASN A 8 -7.00 -1.89 17.05
N LEU A 9 -6.05 -2.82 17.21
CA LEU A 9 -5.86 -3.55 18.46
C LEU A 9 -5.50 -2.61 19.62
N ALA A 10 -4.57 -1.69 19.40
CA ALA A 10 -4.22 -0.66 20.37
C ALA A 10 -5.43 0.21 20.72
N GLN A 11 -6.25 0.60 19.74
CA GLN A 11 -7.47 1.38 19.98
C GLN A 11 -8.52 0.60 20.78
N ILE A 12 -8.73 -0.69 20.50
CA ILE A 12 -9.64 -1.55 21.26
C ILE A 12 -9.20 -1.65 22.72
N ILE A 13 -7.91 -1.86 22.97
CA ILE A 13 -7.36 -1.93 24.32
C ILE A 13 -7.46 -0.58 25.04
N LYS A 14 -7.25 0.55 24.34
CA LYS A 14 -7.46 1.90 24.90
C LYS A 14 -8.91 2.17 25.32
N MET A 15 -9.89 1.53 24.69
CA MET A 15 -11.29 1.61 25.14
C MET A 15 -11.52 0.83 26.45
N HIS A 16 -10.63 -0.12 26.78
CA HIS A 16 -10.59 -0.81 28.07
C HIS A 16 -9.63 -0.07 29.02
N ASP A 17 -10.13 1.02 29.61
CA ASP A 17 -9.49 2.08 30.42
C ASP A 17 -8.62 1.61 31.64
N LYS A 18 -8.37 0.30 31.79
CA LYS A 18 -7.66 -0.31 32.92
C LYS A 18 -6.41 -1.11 32.57
N VAL A 19 -6.15 -1.39 31.28
CA VAL A 19 -5.08 -2.29 30.86
C VAL A 19 -4.16 -1.73 29.77
N GLU A 20 -4.34 -0.48 29.33
CA GLU A 20 -3.51 0.12 28.26
C GLU A 20 -1.99 0.02 28.54
N TYR A 21 -1.57 0.25 29.78
CA TYR A 21 -0.14 0.26 30.15
C TYR A 21 0.60 -1.06 29.85
N VAL A 22 -0.12 -2.17 29.72
CA VAL A 22 0.46 -3.49 29.39
C VAL A 22 0.89 -3.59 27.92
N LEU A 23 0.52 -2.60 27.09
CA LEU A 23 0.99 -2.43 25.72
C LEU A 23 2.26 -1.58 25.63
N ASP A 24 2.53 -0.76 26.65
CA ASP A 24 3.66 0.18 26.64
C ASP A 24 4.91 -0.41 27.30
N LYS A 25 4.74 -1.37 28.21
CA LYS A 25 5.84 -1.97 28.97
C LYS A 25 5.77 -3.49 28.94
N PRO A 26 6.91 -4.18 28.72
CA PRO A 26 6.95 -5.63 28.88
C PRO A 26 6.74 -6.02 30.34
N ILE A 27 6.31 -7.26 30.56
CA ILE A 27 6.31 -7.85 31.89
C ILE A 27 7.77 -8.00 32.34
N GLY A 28 8.11 -7.38 33.47
CA GLY A 28 9.46 -7.44 34.03
C GLY A 28 9.84 -8.86 34.46
N VAL A 29 11.14 -9.18 34.46
CA VAL A 29 11.63 -10.46 34.97
C VAL A 29 11.62 -10.42 36.50
N ILE A 30 11.17 -11.51 37.14
CA ILE A 30 11.23 -11.66 38.59
C ILE A 30 12.71 -11.80 39.00
N PRO A 31 13.24 -10.92 39.87
CA PRO A 31 14.61 -11.02 40.35
C PRO A 31 14.83 -12.29 41.19
N ASN A 32 16.08 -12.75 41.30
CA ASN A 32 16.41 -13.86 42.17
C ASN A 32 16.04 -13.51 43.63
N LYS A 33 15.35 -14.40 44.34
CA LYS A 33 14.93 -14.23 45.74
C LYS A 33 16.06 -13.87 46.70
N GLU A 34 17.28 -14.27 46.39
CA GLU A 34 18.48 -14.00 47.20
C GLU A 34 19.17 -12.67 46.84
N SER A 35 18.70 -11.96 45.80
CA SER A 35 19.27 -10.70 45.36
C SER A 35 18.79 -9.50 46.18
N LEU A 36 19.61 -8.45 46.24
CA LEU A 36 19.21 -7.17 46.85
C LEU A 36 18.04 -6.52 46.11
N GLU A 37 17.92 -6.76 44.80
CA GLU A 37 16.82 -6.26 43.95
C GLU A 37 15.46 -6.84 44.36
N PHE A 38 15.43 -8.11 44.78
CA PHE A 38 14.20 -8.76 45.24
C PHE A 38 13.68 -8.16 46.56
N ALA A 39 14.56 -7.67 47.44
CA ALA A 39 14.16 -7.05 48.70
C ALA A 39 13.30 -5.79 48.51
N THR A 40 13.42 -5.12 47.37
CA THR A 40 12.61 -3.96 46.97
C THR A 40 11.57 -4.27 45.90
N PHE A 41 11.44 -5.54 45.49
CA PHE A 41 10.55 -5.94 44.41
C PHE A 41 9.10 -6.00 44.88
N ASP A 42 8.22 -5.30 44.18
CA ASP A 42 6.79 -5.31 44.45
C ASP A 42 6.12 -6.50 43.77
N VAL A 43 6.01 -7.61 44.51
CA VAL A 43 5.39 -8.85 44.04
C VAL A 43 3.92 -8.66 43.68
N GLU A 44 3.19 -7.83 44.43
CA GLU A 44 1.76 -7.59 44.20
C GLU A 44 1.53 -6.78 42.91
N ALA A 45 2.31 -5.72 42.70
CA ALA A 45 2.26 -4.95 41.46
C ALA A 45 2.68 -5.80 40.25
N HIS A 46 3.66 -6.69 40.42
CA HIS A 46 4.07 -7.62 39.37
C HIS A 46 2.97 -8.62 39.01
N GLN A 47 2.35 -9.26 40.00
CA GLN A 47 1.26 -10.20 39.77
C GLN A 47 0.07 -9.50 39.11
N LYS A 48 -0.27 -8.29 39.57
CA LYS A 48 -1.32 -7.46 38.95
C LYS A 48 -1.03 -7.14 37.49
N HIS A 49 0.24 -6.93 37.12
CA HIS A 49 0.63 -6.72 35.73
C HIS A 49 0.40 -8.00 34.89
N ILE A 50 0.72 -9.17 35.43
CA ILE A 50 0.45 -10.46 34.77
C ILE A 50 -1.06 -10.65 34.54
N ASP A 51 -1.87 -10.41 35.57
CA ASP A 51 -3.33 -10.60 35.49
C ASP A 51 -3.94 -9.66 34.43
N ASN A 52 -3.58 -8.36 34.49
CA ASN A 52 -4.01 -7.38 33.49
C ASN A 52 -3.53 -7.71 32.07
N ALA A 53 -2.32 -8.25 31.93
CA ALA A 53 -1.78 -8.66 30.64
C ALA A 53 -2.53 -9.87 30.08
N SER A 54 -2.97 -10.81 30.93
CA SER A 54 -3.78 -11.95 30.50
C SER A 54 -5.15 -11.50 29.98
N ASP A 55 -5.80 -10.56 30.67
CA ASP A 55 -7.07 -9.97 30.21
C ASP A 55 -6.91 -9.28 28.86
N ALA A 56 -5.88 -8.44 28.71
CA ALA A 56 -5.59 -7.76 27.45
C ALA A 56 -5.24 -8.75 26.32
N GLN A 57 -4.52 -9.83 26.62
CA GLN A 57 -4.17 -10.86 25.65
C GLN A 57 -5.43 -11.52 25.08
N CYS A 58 -6.40 -11.86 25.94
CA CYS A 58 -7.67 -12.44 25.52
C CYS A 58 -8.43 -11.52 24.54
N VAL A 59 -8.50 -10.23 24.86
CA VAL A 59 -9.14 -9.21 24.01
C VAL A 59 -8.43 -9.06 22.67
N MET A 60 -7.09 -8.98 22.69
CA MET A 60 -6.28 -8.87 21.46
C MET A 60 -6.48 -10.09 20.56
N LEU A 61 -6.32 -11.29 21.11
CA LEU A 61 -6.46 -12.55 20.36
C LEU A 61 -7.87 -12.72 19.77
N SER A 62 -8.90 -12.37 20.54
CA SER A 62 -10.31 -12.43 20.08
C SER A 62 -10.62 -11.46 18.94
N SER A 63 -9.82 -10.40 18.79
CA SER A 63 -9.97 -9.40 17.73
C SER A 63 -9.23 -9.76 16.44
N MET A 64 -8.45 -10.84 16.45
CA MET A 64 -7.63 -11.28 15.33
C MET A 64 -8.31 -12.38 14.49
N SER A 65 -7.75 -12.67 13.32
CA SER A 65 -8.09 -13.88 12.58
C SER A 65 -7.55 -15.12 13.30
N LEU A 66 -8.16 -16.28 13.06
CA LEU A 66 -7.74 -17.55 13.68
C LEU A 66 -6.26 -17.89 13.42
N GLU A 67 -5.74 -17.54 12.24
CA GLU A 67 -4.33 -17.75 11.90
C GLU A 67 -3.40 -16.90 12.79
N LEU A 68 -3.66 -15.61 12.90
CA LEU A 68 -2.89 -14.71 13.76
C LEU A 68 -3.06 -15.09 15.23
N GLN A 69 -4.26 -15.45 15.66
CA GLN A 69 -4.51 -15.91 17.02
C GLN A 69 -3.59 -17.08 17.39
N ARG A 70 -3.49 -18.10 16.53
CA ARG A 70 -2.63 -19.28 16.77
C ARG A 70 -1.14 -18.93 16.80
N GLN A 71 -0.70 -17.96 16.01
CA GLN A 71 0.70 -17.52 16.00
C GLN A 71 1.11 -16.76 17.27
N HIS A 72 0.14 -16.14 17.98
CA HIS A 72 0.42 -15.22 19.08
C HIS A 72 -0.13 -15.69 20.44
N GLU A 73 -0.67 -16.91 20.53
CA GLU A 73 -1.31 -17.46 21.75
C GLU A 73 -0.40 -17.46 22.99
N HIS A 74 0.92 -17.51 22.79
CA HIS A 74 1.91 -17.51 23.87
C HIS A 74 2.63 -16.17 24.06
N MET A 75 2.21 -15.12 23.36
CA MET A 75 2.82 -13.79 23.48
C MET A 75 2.02 -12.91 24.43
N PHE A 76 2.71 -12.20 25.31
CA PHE A 76 2.10 -11.13 26.10
C PHE A 76 1.73 -9.93 25.20
N PRO A 77 0.75 -9.11 25.62
CA PRO A 77 0.24 -7.99 24.82
C PRO A 77 1.30 -7.05 24.25
N TYR A 78 2.30 -6.66 25.05
CA TYR A 78 3.43 -5.84 24.60
C TYR A 78 4.19 -6.49 23.43
N GLU A 79 4.67 -7.73 23.63
CA GLU A 79 5.43 -8.47 22.60
C GLU A 79 4.59 -8.74 21.36
N MET A 80 3.32 -9.10 21.56
CA MET A 80 2.35 -9.32 20.50
C MET A 80 2.17 -8.06 19.66
N LEU A 81 1.96 -6.90 20.29
CA LEU A 81 1.81 -5.63 19.58
C LEU A 81 3.09 -5.29 18.80
N LYS A 82 4.27 -5.40 19.43
CA LYS A 82 5.56 -5.14 18.76
C LYS A 82 5.79 -6.06 17.57
N HIS A 83 5.49 -7.34 17.72
CA HIS A 83 5.63 -8.31 16.64
C HIS A 83 4.68 -7.99 15.48
N LEU A 84 3.41 -7.68 15.78
CA LEU A 84 2.43 -7.29 14.77
C LEU A 84 2.82 -5.97 14.08
N GLU A 85 3.27 -4.95 14.81
CA GLU A 85 3.82 -3.72 14.22
C GLU A 85 4.93 -4.02 13.20
N SER A 86 5.88 -4.87 13.56
CA SER A 86 6.97 -5.28 12.68
C SER A 86 6.46 -6.08 11.47
N LEU A 87 5.55 -7.03 11.69
CA LEU A 87 4.98 -7.88 10.65
C LEU A 87 4.23 -7.05 9.60
N TYR A 88 3.36 -6.15 10.06
CA TYR A 88 2.57 -5.29 9.19
C TYR A 88 3.43 -4.23 8.48
N ALA A 89 4.45 -3.69 9.15
CA ALA A 89 5.41 -2.80 8.49
C ALA A 89 6.17 -3.53 7.37
N SER A 90 6.63 -4.76 7.62
CA SER A 90 7.30 -5.58 6.60
C SER A 90 6.38 -5.94 5.43
N GLN A 91 5.12 -6.29 5.70
CA GLN A 91 4.12 -6.53 4.67
C GLN A 91 3.84 -5.27 3.84
N ALA A 92 3.73 -4.10 4.48
CA ALA A 92 3.53 -2.83 3.78
C ALA A 92 4.69 -2.51 2.84
N GLN A 93 5.94 -2.65 3.32
CA GLN A 93 7.14 -2.47 2.50
C GLN A 93 7.20 -3.44 1.32
N THR A 94 6.85 -4.70 1.56
CA THR A 94 6.83 -5.73 0.50
C THR A 94 5.78 -5.40 -0.56
N MET A 95 4.57 -5.04 -0.14
CA MET A 95 3.50 -4.63 -1.06
C MET A 95 3.87 -3.36 -1.84
N GLU A 96 4.45 -2.37 -1.18
CA GLU A 96 4.92 -1.15 -1.83
C GLU A 96 5.95 -1.48 -2.92
N TYR A 97 6.96 -2.29 -2.60
CA TYR A 97 7.96 -2.73 -3.57
C TYR A 97 7.34 -3.46 -4.76
N GLU A 98 6.40 -4.38 -4.55
CA GLU A 98 5.75 -5.11 -5.63
C GLU A 98 4.94 -4.20 -6.55
N ILE A 99 4.18 -3.25 -5.98
CA ILE A 99 3.38 -2.31 -6.77
C ILE A 99 4.29 -1.36 -7.54
N LEU A 100 5.36 -0.84 -6.92
CA LEU A 100 6.35 -0.01 -7.60
C LEU A 100 7.03 -0.77 -8.75
N ARG A 101 7.44 -2.01 -8.50
CA ARG A 101 8.03 -2.88 -9.53
C ARG A 101 7.08 -3.06 -10.71
N ASP A 102 5.81 -3.35 -10.44
CA ASP A 102 4.81 -3.56 -11.48
C ASP A 102 4.52 -2.25 -12.23
N LEU A 103 4.47 -1.12 -11.54
CA LEU A 103 4.29 0.21 -12.12
C LEU A 103 5.45 0.60 -13.04
N PHE A 104 6.69 0.45 -12.60
CA PHE A 104 7.88 0.78 -13.41
C PHE A 104 8.07 -0.15 -14.61
N LYS A 105 7.61 -1.40 -14.51
CA LYS A 105 7.61 -2.37 -15.62
C LYS A 105 6.41 -2.22 -16.55
N CYS A 106 5.37 -1.49 -16.17
CA CYS A 106 4.17 -1.30 -16.98
C CYS A 106 4.51 -0.43 -18.21
N LYS A 107 4.67 -1.07 -19.36
CA LYS A 107 4.91 -0.42 -20.65
C LYS A 107 3.82 -0.82 -21.64
N LEU A 108 3.34 0.14 -22.43
CA LEU A 108 2.38 -0.10 -23.49
C LEU A 108 3.14 -0.60 -24.73
N HIS A 109 2.73 -1.75 -25.26
CA HIS A 109 3.25 -2.28 -26.52
C HIS A 109 2.52 -1.64 -27.71
N ASP A 110 3.22 -1.46 -28.84
CA ASP A 110 2.59 -0.93 -30.05
C ASP A 110 1.39 -1.78 -30.49
N GLY A 111 0.29 -1.11 -30.82
CA GLY A 111 -0.97 -1.75 -31.20
C GLY A 111 -1.85 -2.24 -30.04
N SER A 112 -1.38 -2.15 -28.79
CA SER A 112 -2.21 -2.43 -27.60
C SER A 112 -3.13 -1.25 -27.27
N ASN A 113 -4.19 -1.48 -26.49
CA ASN A 113 -5.19 -0.48 -26.14
C ASN A 113 -4.64 0.54 -25.11
N VAL A 114 -4.52 1.82 -25.49
CA VAL A 114 -4.01 2.87 -24.59
C VAL A 114 -4.92 3.08 -23.37
N SER A 115 -6.24 2.93 -23.53
CA SER A 115 -7.20 3.19 -22.46
C SER A 115 -7.07 2.17 -21.33
N GLU A 116 -6.96 0.89 -21.66
CA GLU A 116 -6.76 -0.19 -20.69
C GLU A 116 -5.44 0.00 -19.94
N HIS A 117 -4.36 0.30 -20.66
CA HIS A 117 -3.05 0.52 -20.08
C HIS A 117 -3.01 1.69 -19.10
N VAL A 118 -3.56 2.85 -19.48
CA VAL A 118 -3.58 4.03 -18.61
C VAL A 118 -4.41 3.77 -17.36
N LEU A 119 -5.57 3.12 -17.47
CA LEU A 119 -6.38 2.75 -16.32
C LEU A 119 -5.64 1.80 -15.37
N LYS A 120 -4.90 0.83 -15.92
CA LYS A 120 -4.04 -0.06 -15.12
C LYS A 120 -2.99 0.73 -14.34
N MET A 121 -2.31 1.67 -14.97
CA MET A 121 -1.31 2.51 -14.28
C MET A 121 -1.94 3.40 -13.21
N ILE A 122 -3.09 4.01 -13.49
CA ILE A 122 -3.85 4.79 -12.50
C ILE A 122 -4.18 3.92 -11.28
N GLY A 123 -4.69 2.70 -11.50
CA GLY A 123 -4.99 1.78 -10.41
C GLY A 123 -3.77 1.40 -9.55
N LEU A 124 -2.59 1.24 -10.16
CA LEU A 124 -1.34 1.01 -9.43
C LEU A 124 -0.94 2.23 -8.58
N ILE A 125 -1.08 3.46 -9.12
CA ILE A 125 -0.80 4.70 -8.40
C ILE A 125 -1.77 4.90 -7.23
N GLU A 126 -3.06 4.63 -7.43
CA GLU A 126 -4.08 4.70 -6.38
C GLU A 126 -3.83 3.65 -5.29
N ARG A 127 -3.37 2.45 -5.68
CA ARG A 127 -3.01 1.41 -4.71
C ARG A 127 -1.81 1.81 -3.86
N LEU A 128 -0.80 2.46 -4.43
CA LEU A 128 0.31 3.06 -3.66
C LEU A 128 -0.19 4.11 -2.67
N ALA A 129 -1.08 5.01 -3.12
CA ALA A 129 -1.66 6.02 -2.24
C ALA A 129 -2.45 5.39 -1.08
N SER A 130 -3.12 4.26 -1.31
CA SER A 130 -3.89 3.55 -0.28
C SER A 130 -3.02 2.95 0.85
N ILE A 131 -1.74 2.71 0.60
CA ILE A 131 -0.77 2.19 1.58
C ILE A 131 0.19 3.29 2.10
N GLY A 132 -0.05 4.55 1.76
CA GLY A 132 0.71 5.71 2.28
C GLY A 132 1.72 6.33 1.31
N THR A 133 1.96 5.71 0.15
CA THR A 133 2.93 6.20 -0.84
C THR A 133 2.24 7.05 -1.88
N VAL A 134 2.27 8.37 -1.70
CA VAL A 134 1.59 9.31 -2.59
C VAL A 134 2.58 10.01 -3.52
N PHE A 135 2.36 9.85 -4.82
CA PHE A 135 3.15 10.58 -5.82
C PHE A 135 2.60 11.98 -6.09
N PRO A 136 3.49 12.98 -6.24
CA PRO A 136 3.10 14.27 -6.79
C PRO A 136 2.43 14.12 -8.16
N ALA A 137 1.41 14.93 -8.43
CA ALA A 137 0.61 14.82 -9.65
C ALA A 137 1.46 14.81 -10.94
N ASN A 138 2.51 15.63 -11.01
CA ASN A 138 3.43 15.67 -12.14
C ASN A 138 4.23 14.37 -12.31
N VAL A 139 4.63 13.71 -11.21
CA VAL A 139 5.34 12.43 -11.26
C VAL A 139 4.42 11.34 -11.80
N SER A 140 3.18 11.27 -11.30
CA SER A 140 2.17 10.33 -11.81
C SER A 140 1.90 10.51 -13.31
N THR A 141 1.76 11.75 -13.78
CA THR A 141 1.63 12.06 -15.21
C THR A 141 2.86 11.60 -15.99
N ASN A 142 4.07 11.92 -15.54
CA ASN A 142 5.30 11.58 -16.24
C ASN A 142 5.52 10.07 -16.33
N LEU A 143 5.17 9.31 -15.29
CA LEU A 143 5.24 7.84 -15.31
C LEU A 143 4.34 7.26 -16.40
N ILE A 144 3.11 7.76 -16.53
CA ILE A 144 2.20 7.33 -17.61
C ILE A 144 2.78 7.72 -18.97
N LEU A 145 3.25 8.95 -19.17
CA LEU A 145 3.84 9.35 -20.46
C LEU A 145 5.06 8.52 -20.84
N GLN A 146 5.94 8.22 -19.88
CA GLN A 146 7.15 7.40 -20.09
C GLN A 146 6.84 5.92 -20.40
N SER A 147 5.63 5.47 -20.09
CA SER A 147 5.20 4.09 -20.36
C SER A 147 4.76 3.86 -21.80
N LEU A 148 4.49 4.92 -22.55
CA LEU A 148 3.96 4.85 -23.91
C LEU A 148 5.06 4.52 -24.93
N PRO A 149 4.73 3.82 -26.03
CA PRO A 149 5.67 3.55 -27.10
C PRO A 149 5.94 4.81 -27.94
N SER A 150 6.95 4.75 -28.80
CA SER A 150 7.38 5.87 -29.65
C SER A 150 6.28 6.39 -30.59
N SER A 151 5.26 5.58 -30.91
CA SER A 151 4.09 6.02 -31.67
C SER A 151 3.29 7.16 -31.01
N PHE A 152 3.51 7.43 -29.71
CA PHE A 152 2.93 8.54 -28.95
C PHE A 152 3.90 9.73 -28.77
N GLU A 153 5.08 9.73 -29.36
CA GLU A 153 6.08 10.80 -29.17
C GLU A 153 5.54 12.19 -29.53
N ASN A 154 4.82 12.32 -30.65
CA ASN A 154 4.18 13.58 -31.04
C ASN A 154 3.16 14.08 -30.01
N PHE A 155 2.41 13.16 -29.38
CA PHE A 155 1.51 13.51 -28.30
C PHE A 155 2.28 14.05 -27.09
N ILE A 156 3.36 13.37 -26.70
CA ILE A 156 4.18 13.75 -25.54
C ILE A 156 4.81 15.13 -25.73
N VAL A 157 5.40 15.39 -26.90
CA VAL A 157 5.99 16.70 -27.23
C VAL A 157 4.94 17.81 -27.15
N ASN A 158 3.78 17.61 -27.78
CA ASN A 158 2.70 18.58 -27.75
C ASN A 158 2.15 18.79 -26.32
N PHE A 159 2.00 17.72 -25.55
CA PHE A 159 1.54 17.80 -24.16
C PHE A 159 2.50 18.63 -23.30
N ASN A 160 3.81 18.38 -23.42
CA ASN A 160 4.85 19.10 -22.68
C ASN A 160 4.92 20.58 -23.07
N MET A 161 4.78 20.91 -24.35
CA MET A 161 4.79 22.30 -24.83
C MET A 161 3.62 23.13 -24.29
N ASN A 162 2.45 22.51 -24.11
CA ASN A 162 1.25 23.23 -23.68
C ASN A 162 1.22 23.54 -22.18
N ASN A 163 2.21 23.08 -21.38
CA ASN A 163 2.33 23.32 -19.93
C ASN A 163 1.02 23.06 -19.13
N THR A 164 0.12 22.21 -19.63
CA THR A 164 -1.18 21.99 -19.00
C THR A 164 -1.04 20.99 -17.87
N LYS A 165 -1.14 21.46 -16.63
CA LYS A 165 -1.37 20.59 -15.47
C LYS A 165 -2.78 20.01 -15.59
N VAL A 166 -2.88 18.71 -15.86
CA VAL A 166 -4.16 17.99 -15.95
C VAL A 166 -4.17 16.80 -15.01
N GLY A 167 -5.36 16.42 -14.54
CA GLY A 167 -5.54 15.22 -13.74
C GLY A 167 -5.38 13.95 -14.57
N LEU A 168 -5.11 12.81 -13.92
CA LEU A 168 -4.99 11.51 -14.58
C LEU A 168 -6.22 11.12 -15.41
N PRO A 169 -7.48 11.39 -14.98
CA PRO A 169 -8.66 11.11 -15.81
C PRO A 169 -8.70 11.93 -17.10
N GLU A 170 -8.25 13.19 -17.06
CA GLU A 170 -8.20 14.04 -18.24
C GLU A 170 -7.08 13.62 -19.19
N LEU A 171 -5.90 13.28 -18.65
CA LEU A 171 -4.79 12.70 -19.43
C LEU A 171 -5.24 11.44 -20.17
N HIS A 172 -5.96 10.55 -19.49
CA HIS A 172 -6.53 9.33 -20.06
C HIS A 172 -7.46 9.63 -21.25
N ASN A 173 -8.40 10.57 -21.08
CA ASN A 173 -9.30 10.98 -22.17
C ASN A 173 -8.53 11.54 -23.38
N ARG A 174 -7.53 12.40 -23.14
CA ARG A 174 -6.70 12.98 -24.22
C ARG A 174 -5.93 11.90 -24.99
N LEU A 175 -5.33 10.94 -24.29
CA LEU A 175 -4.62 9.80 -24.91
C LEU A 175 -5.56 8.94 -25.76
N LYS A 176 -6.76 8.63 -25.24
CA LYS A 176 -7.78 7.86 -25.94
C LYS A 176 -8.26 8.56 -27.23
N THR A 177 -8.48 9.88 -27.18
CA THR A 177 -8.85 10.67 -28.36
C THR A 177 -7.72 10.70 -29.38
N TYR A 178 -6.46 10.81 -28.94
CA TYR A 178 -5.30 10.79 -29.83
C TYR A 178 -5.15 9.44 -30.56
N GLU A 179 -5.25 8.32 -29.85
CA GLU A 179 -5.22 6.96 -30.45
C GLU A 179 -6.32 6.79 -31.51
N SER A 180 -7.55 7.20 -31.18
CA SER A 180 -8.68 7.12 -32.12
C SER A 180 -8.48 7.97 -33.38
N SER A 181 -7.87 9.14 -33.24
CA SER A 181 -7.62 10.06 -34.36
C SER A 181 -6.50 9.55 -35.28
N THR A 182 -5.43 9.04 -34.69
CA THR A 182 -4.30 8.47 -35.44
C THR A 182 -4.68 7.19 -36.18
N ALA A 183 -5.53 6.34 -35.60
CA ALA A 183 -6.08 5.16 -36.27
C ALA A 183 -6.89 5.53 -37.52
N LYS A 184 -7.73 6.57 -37.44
CA LYS A 184 -8.51 7.08 -38.59
C LYS A 184 -7.61 7.58 -39.71
N VAL A 185 -6.56 8.35 -39.38
CA VAL A 185 -5.61 8.87 -40.38
C VAL A 185 -4.90 7.72 -41.11
N LYS A 186 -4.42 6.70 -40.37
CA LYS A 186 -3.78 5.52 -40.99
C LYS A 186 -4.73 4.78 -41.94
N PHE A 187 -5.99 4.60 -41.56
CA PHE A 187 -6.99 3.97 -42.41
C PHE A 187 -7.23 4.74 -43.72
N VAL A 188 -7.39 6.06 -43.64
CA VAL A 188 -7.59 6.93 -44.83
C VAL A 188 -6.39 6.86 -45.77
N LEU A 189 -5.16 6.91 -45.24
CA LEU A 189 -3.95 6.80 -46.05
C LEU A 189 -3.86 5.44 -46.77
N MET A 190 -4.21 4.35 -46.10
CA MET A 190 -4.21 3.01 -46.70
C MET A 190 -5.20 2.89 -47.86
N VAL A 191 -6.45 3.35 -47.68
CA VAL A 191 -7.49 3.33 -48.74
C VAL A 191 -7.08 4.18 -49.95
N SER A 192 -6.50 5.35 -49.71
CA SER A 192 -6.04 6.23 -50.79
C SER A 192 -4.83 5.69 -51.57
N SER A 193 -4.02 4.85 -50.94
CA SER A 193 -2.86 4.20 -51.58
C SER A 193 -3.30 3.02 -52.45
N SER A 194 -4.25 2.21 -51.98
CA SER A 194 -4.82 1.09 -52.77
C SER A 194 -5.58 1.57 -54.00
N ALA A 195 -6.23 2.74 -53.94
CA ALA A 195 -6.94 3.33 -55.08
C ALA A 195 -6.01 3.80 -56.23
N LYS A 196 -4.72 4.00 -55.97
CA LYS A 196 -3.74 4.46 -56.98
C LYS A 196 -3.08 3.32 -57.78
N TYR A 197 -3.27 2.05 -57.38
CA TYR A 197 -2.68 0.89 -58.05
C TYR A 197 -3.70 0.08 -58.89
N SER A 198 -4.94 0.55 -59.03
CA SER A 198 -5.97 -0.11 -59.86
C SER A 198 -6.24 0.60 -61.20
N LYS A 199 -5.18 1.06 -61.89
CA LYS A 199 -5.30 1.59 -63.27
C LYS A 199 -4.26 0.98 -64.19
#